data_AF-A0A0V1C4E7-F1
#
_entry.id   AF-A0A0V1C4E7-F1
#
_cell.length_a   1.000
_cell.length_b   1.000
_cell.length_c   1.000
_cell.angle_alpha   90.00
_cell.angle_beta   90.00
_cell.angle_gamma   90.00
#
_symmetry.space_group_name_H-M   'P 1'
#
loop_
_entity.id
_entity.type
_entity.pdbx_description
1 polymer ?
#
loop_
_entity_poly.entity_id
_entity_poly.type
_entity_poly.pdbx_seq_one_letter_code
_entity_poly.pdbx_strand_id
1 'polypeptide(L)'
;MRTVLIFLVLPNIISSQNAKCKNNNGQDADWAMLYKGPAQNNGKLLASDSPNDWANGAAPVTQPNGHSFAVALTDVVGPHANVKFLAYNNVPPAVPNVKTKSNSK
;
A
#
# COMPACT_ATOMS: atom_id res chain seq x y z
N MET A 1 -34.46 8.50 -23.88
CA MET A 1 -33.18 9.24 -23.85
C MET A 1 -32.07 8.24 -23.58
N ARG A 2 -31.08 8.15 -24.49
CA ARG A 2 -29.99 7.16 -24.48
C ARG A 2 -28.94 7.56 -23.44
N THR A 3 -28.66 6.69 -22.48
CA THR A 3 -27.49 6.78 -21.61
C THR A 3 -26.24 6.52 -22.45
N VAL A 4 -25.38 7.53 -22.61
CA VAL A 4 -24.06 7.34 -23.23
C VAL A 4 -23.08 6.99 -22.11
N LEU A 5 -22.64 5.73 -22.08
CA LEU A 5 -21.58 5.26 -21.20
C LEU A 5 -20.23 5.49 -21.91
N ILE A 6 -19.45 6.47 -21.46
CA ILE A 6 -18.12 6.74 -22.00
C ILE A 6 -17.13 5.75 -21.37
N PHE A 7 -16.76 4.71 -22.12
CA PHE A 7 -15.61 3.86 -21.79
C PHE A 7 -14.32 4.54 -22.29
N LEU A 8 -13.53 5.12 -21.38
CA LEU A 8 -12.15 5.53 -21.66
C LEU A 8 -11.27 4.28 -21.73
N VAL A 9 -11.11 3.72 -22.92
CA VAL A 9 -10.17 2.62 -23.17
C VAL A 9 -8.81 3.24 -23.49
N LEU A 10 -7.87 3.21 -22.54
CA LEU A 10 -6.45 3.46 -22.78
C LEU A 10 -5.77 2.10 -23.04
N PRO A 11 -5.61 1.65 -24.30
CA PRO A 11 -5.26 0.26 -24.61
C PRO A 11 -3.84 -0.16 -24.16
N ASN A 12 -2.97 0.78 -23.78
CA ASN A 12 -1.55 0.52 -23.56
C ASN A 12 -1.03 0.82 -22.13
N ILE A 13 -1.92 1.00 -21.13
CA ILE A 13 -1.49 1.28 -19.75
C ILE A 13 -1.87 0.17 -18.75
N ILE A 14 -2.75 -0.76 -19.11
CA ILE A 14 -3.20 -1.81 -18.19
C ILE A 14 -2.30 -3.05 -18.32
N SER A 15 -1.03 -2.92 -17.95
CA SER A 15 -0.38 -4.03 -17.26
C SER A 15 -1.11 -4.13 -15.91
N SER A 16 -1.97 -5.12 -15.73
CA SER A 16 -2.49 -5.44 -14.40
C SER A 16 -1.29 -5.89 -13.55
N GLN A 17 -0.66 -4.93 -12.88
CA GLN A 17 0.32 -5.24 -11.84
C GLN A 17 -0.46 -6.02 -10.78
N ASN A 18 -0.06 -7.27 -10.52
CA ASN A 18 -0.70 -8.14 -9.55
C ASN A 18 -0.31 -7.71 -8.12
N ALA A 19 -0.66 -6.47 -7.76
CA ALA A 19 -0.45 -5.93 -6.44
C ALA A 19 -1.48 -6.54 -5.49
N LYS A 20 -0.99 -7.30 -4.51
CA LYS A 20 -1.80 -7.95 -3.48
C LYS A 20 -1.46 -7.40 -2.11
N CYS A 21 -2.46 -7.24 -1.26
CA CYS A 21 -2.20 -7.10 0.17
C CYS A 21 -1.55 -8.40 0.67
N LYS A 22 -0.79 -8.29 1.75
CA LYS A 22 -0.09 -9.42 2.35
C LYS A 22 -0.52 -9.57 3.80
N ASN A 23 -0.67 -10.79 4.28
CA ASN A 23 -0.85 -11.05 5.71
C ASN A 23 0.52 -11.03 6.44
N ASN A 24 0.54 -11.34 7.73
CA ASN A 24 1.78 -11.39 8.53
C ASN A 24 2.78 -12.45 8.05
N ASN A 25 2.31 -13.50 7.39
CA ASN A 25 3.13 -14.58 6.85
C ASN A 25 3.59 -14.31 5.41
N GLY A 26 3.29 -13.12 4.86
CA GLY A 26 3.63 -12.76 3.49
C GLY A 26 2.74 -13.42 2.42
N GLN A 27 1.62 -14.04 2.81
CA GLN A 27 0.66 -14.66 1.90
C GLN A 27 -0.32 -13.61 1.37
N ASP A 28 -0.87 -13.85 0.19
CA ASP A 28 -1.85 -12.95 -0.43
C ASP A 28 -3.10 -12.82 0.44
N ALA A 29 -3.57 -11.58 0.59
CA ALA A 29 -4.81 -11.21 1.24
C ALA A 29 -5.60 -10.25 0.33
N ASP A 30 -6.92 -10.30 0.40
CA ASP A 30 -7.79 -9.38 -0.35
C ASP A 30 -7.76 -7.97 0.24
N TRP A 31 -7.60 -7.88 1.57
CA TRP A 31 -7.40 -6.64 2.29
C TRP A 31 -6.55 -6.88 3.54
N ALA A 32 -5.85 -5.83 3.98
CA ALA A 32 -5.09 -5.82 5.22
C ALA A 32 -5.14 -4.43 5.86
N MET A 33 -5.32 -4.38 7.18
CA MET A 33 -5.37 -3.17 7.99
C MET A 33 -4.30 -3.25 9.08
N LEU A 34 -3.40 -2.28 9.13
CA LEU A 34 -2.36 -2.19 10.15
C LEU A 34 -2.64 -0.99 11.05
N TYR A 35 -2.83 -1.25 12.34
CA TYR A 35 -2.91 -0.20 13.35
C TYR A 35 -1.63 -0.15 14.17
N LYS A 36 -0.91 0.97 14.13
CA LYS A 36 0.27 1.18 14.96
C LYS A 36 -0.02 2.17 16.06
N GLY A 37 0.10 1.71 17.31
CA GLY A 37 -0.08 2.57 18.47
C GLY A 37 0.91 3.74 18.51
N PRO A 38 0.56 4.83 19.24
CA PRO A 38 1.51 5.88 19.58
C PRO A 38 2.74 5.29 20.30
N ALA A 39 3.94 5.75 19.95
CA ALA A 39 5.22 5.29 20.52
C ALA A 39 5.50 3.77 20.39
N GLN A 40 4.70 3.01 19.65
CA GLN A 40 4.96 1.60 19.36
C GLN A 40 5.72 1.44 18.05
N ASN A 41 6.68 0.51 18.04
CA ASN A 41 7.44 0.12 16.86
C ASN A 41 6.65 -0.87 16.00
N ASN A 42 5.97 -1.83 16.64
CA ASN A 42 5.11 -2.80 15.98
C ASN A 42 3.65 -2.31 15.96
N GLY A 43 2.90 -2.78 14.97
CA GLY A 43 1.45 -2.61 14.91
C GLY A 43 0.69 -3.89 15.26
N LYS A 44 -0.64 -3.80 15.18
CA LYS A 44 -1.57 -4.92 15.09
C LYS A 44 -2.06 -5.02 13.64
N LEU A 45 -2.17 -6.24 13.13
CA LEU A 45 -2.64 -6.53 11.77
C LEU A 45 -3.99 -7.23 11.82
N LEU A 46 -4.92 -6.78 10.99
CA LEU A 46 -6.15 -7.49 10.64
C LEU A 46 -6.13 -7.75 9.13
N ALA A 47 -6.44 -8.95 8.68
CA ALA A 47 -6.39 -9.31 7.26
C ALA A 47 -7.55 -10.24 6.89
N SER A 48 -7.84 -10.34 5.59
CA SER A 48 -9.00 -11.07 5.07
C SER A 48 -9.02 -12.57 5.39
N ASP A 49 -7.86 -13.17 5.63
CA ASP A 49 -7.70 -14.58 6.02
C ASP A 49 -8.09 -14.84 7.48
N SER A 50 -8.07 -13.80 8.33
CA SER A 50 -8.57 -13.85 9.72
C SER A 50 -9.24 -12.52 10.09
N PRO A 51 -10.45 -12.25 9.57
CA PRO A 51 -11.08 -10.93 9.60
C PRO A 51 -11.57 -10.48 10.99
N ASN A 52 -11.49 -11.35 12.00
CA ASN A 52 -11.95 -11.09 13.36
C ASN A 52 -10.82 -11.12 14.41
N ASP A 53 -9.56 -11.29 14.00
CA ASP A 53 -8.43 -11.46 14.92
C ASP A 53 -7.29 -10.46 14.65
N TRP A 54 -7.13 -9.51 15.56
CA TRP A 54 -6.03 -8.54 15.52
C TRP A 54 -4.73 -9.17 16.01
N ALA A 55 -4.00 -9.79 15.08
CA ALA A 55 -2.71 -10.39 15.34
C ALA A 55 -1.63 -9.34 15.62
N ASN A 56 -0.60 -9.71 16.40
CA ASN A 56 0.62 -8.91 16.52
C ASN A 56 1.30 -8.78 15.17
N GLY A 57 1.71 -7.57 14.77
CA GLY A 57 2.51 -7.37 13.56
C GLY A 57 3.85 -8.09 13.66
N ALA A 58 4.22 -8.79 12.59
CA ALA A 58 5.39 -9.67 12.56
C ALA A 58 6.74 -8.97 12.82
N ALA A 59 6.86 -7.68 12.47
CA ALA A 59 8.05 -6.88 12.69
C ALA A 59 7.69 -5.39 12.93
N PRO A 60 8.63 -4.55 13.42
CA PRO A 60 8.46 -3.11 13.44
C PRO A 60 8.11 -2.54 12.06
N VAL A 61 7.21 -1.56 12.00
CA VAL A 61 6.72 -1.00 10.71
C VAL A 61 7.77 -0.24 9.90
N THR A 62 8.90 0.09 10.55
CA THR A 62 10.04 0.79 9.94
C THR A 62 11.05 -0.17 9.34
N GLN A 63 10.94 -1.47 9.60
CA GLN A 63 11.82 -2.45 8.99
C GLN A 63 11.52 -2.56 7.48
N PRO A 64 12.55 -2.69 6.63
CA PRO A 64 12.35 -2.80 5.19
C PRO A 64 11.72 -4.12 4.76
N ASN A 65 11.62 -5.10 5.67
CA ASN A 65 11.06 -6.42 5.43
C ASN A 65 10.41 -7.01 6.70
N GLY A 66 9.80 -8.19 6.56
CA GLY A 66 9.31 -8.97 7.70
C GLY A 66 7.93 -8.56 8.23
N HIS A 67 7.21 -7.66 7.56
CA HIS A 67 5.81 -7.35 7.86
C HIS A 67 4.98 -7.16 6.58
N SER A 68 3.66 -7.30 6.72
CA SER A 68 2.69 -7.27 5.61
C SER A 68 2.88 -6.13 4.62
N PHE A 69 2.96 -4.89 5.11
CA PHE A 69 3.06 -3.69 4.27
C PHE A 69 4.41 -3.58 3.53
N ALA A 70 5.52 -4.02 4.14
CA ALA A 70 6.82 -4.05 3.46
C ALA A 70 6.82 -5.04 2.29
N VAL A 71 6.20 -6.22 2.49
CA VAL A 71 6.08 -7.22 1.42
C VAL A 71 5.14 -6.73 0.31
N ALA A 72 4.04 -6.06 0.65
CA ALA A 72 3.10 -5.52 -0.35
C ALA A 72 3.72 -4.39 -1.21
N LEU A 73 4.71 -3.66 -0.68
CA LEU A 73 5.35 -2.52 -1.34
C LEU A 73 6.79 -2.80 -1.81
N THR A 74 7.21 -4.07 -1.85
CA THR A 74 8.62 -4.44 -2.14
C THR A 74 9.11 -3.85 -3.47
N ASP A 75 8.32 -3.96 -4.54
CA ASP A 75 8.70 -3.43 -5.87
C ASP A 75 8.41 -1.92 -6.05
N VAL A 76 7.74 -1.29 -5.07
CA VAL A 76 7.50 0.16 -5.04
C VAL A 76 8.69 0.87 -4.41
N VAL A 77 9.24 0.30 -3.33
CA VAL A 77 10.37 0.87 -2.59
C VAL A 77 11.71 0.41 -3.17
N GLY A 78 11.77 -0.81 -3.72
CA GLY A 78 12.93 -1.34 -4.44
C GLY A 78 12.96 -0.91 -5.92
N PRO A 79 14.14 -0.85 -6.55
CA PRO A 79 14.23 -0.54 -7.98
C PRO A 79 13.68 -1.71 -8.82
N HIS A 80 12.51 -1.52 -9.43
CA HIS A 80 11.92 -2.49 -10.36
C HIS A 80 11.46 -1.80 -11.66
N ALA A 81 12.13 -2.10 -12.78
CA ALA A 81 11.98 -1.35 -14.04
C ALA A 81 10.54 -1.32 -14.60
N ASN A 82 9.80 -2.40 -14.36
CA ASN A 82 8.47 -2.63 -14.91
C ASN A 82 7.32 -2.26 -13.94
N VAL A 83 7.63 -1.91 -12.68
CA VAL A 83 6.61 -1.47 -11.72
C VAL A 83 6.45 0.04 -11.83
N LYS A 84 5.20 0.51 -11.86
CA LYS A 84 4.83 1.93 -11.92
C LYS A 84 3.86 2.24 -10.79
N PHE A 85 4.11 3.30 -10.04
CA PHE A 85 3.28 3.73 -8.92
C PHE A 85 3.20 5.25 -8.83
N LEU A 86 2.16 5.74 -8.14
CA LEU A 86 2.00 7.15 -7.77
C LEU A 86 2.05 7.25 -6.25
N ALA A 87 2.96 8.08 -5.74
CA ALA A 87 3.02 8.41 -4.32
C ALA A 87 2.55 9.86 -4.10
N TYR A 88 1.72 10.06 -3.08
CA TYR A 88 1.27 11.38 -2.66
C TYR A 88 1.85 11.70 -1.28
N ASN A 89 2.28 12.93 -1.07
CA ASN A 89 2.70 13.40 0.24
C ASN A 89 2.46 14.90 0.31
N ASN A 90 2.06 15.39 1.47
CA ASN A 90 1.90 16.81 1.70
C ASN A 90 3.23 17.58 1.74
N VAL A 91 4.33 16.89 2.01
CA VAL A 91 5.70 17.38 1.85
C VAL A 91 6.47 16.35 1.01
N PRO A 92 6.38 16.41 -0.32
CA PRO A 92 7.04 15.44 -1.19
C PRO A 92 8.57 15.53 -1.05
N PRO A 93 9.28 14.42 -0.81
CA PRO A 93 10.71 14.44 -0.53
C PRO A 93 11.56 14.91 -1.73
N ALA A 94 11.07 14.73 -2.96
CA ALA A 94 11.77 15.09 -4.20
C ALA A 94 11.42 16.49 -4.74
N VAL A 95 10.48 17.22 -4.12
CA VAL A 95 10.08 18.57 -4.55
C VAL A 95 10.13 19.51 -3.36
N PRO A 96 11.31 20.12 -3.08
CA PRO A 96 11.46 21.00 -1.94
C PRO A 96 10.57 22.23 -2.05
N ASN A 97 10.22 22.83 -0.92
CA ASN A 97 9.40 24.04 -0.81
C ASN A 97 7.92 23.92 -1.27
N VAL A 98 7.45 22.70 -1.54
CA VAL A 98 6.02 22.44 -1.78
C VAL A 98 5.40 21.86 -0.52
N LYS A 99 4.36 22.52 0.00
CA LYS A 99 3.52 22.00 1.08
C LYS A 99 2.04 22.11 0.70
N THR A 100 1.35 20.97 0.62
CA THR A 100 -0.10 20.96 0.37
C THR A 100 -0.88 21.02 1.70
N LYS A 101 -2.20 21.28 1.63
CA LYS A 101 -3.06 21.39 2.81
C LYS A 101 -3.46 20.04 3.43
N SER A 102 -3.46 18.96 2.65
CA SER A 102 -3.76 17.61 3.15
C SER A 102 -2.64 17.15 4.09
N ASN A 103 -2.92 16.21 5.00
CA ASN A 103 -1.88 15.51 5.78
C ASN A 103 -1.83 14.01 5.50
N SER A 104 -2.75 13.51 4.67
CA SER A 104 -2.77 12.14 4.17
C SER A 104 -1.60 11.91 3.21
N LYS A 105 -1.15 10.66 3.16
CA LYS A 105 -0.08 10.17 2.30
C LYS A 105 -0.55 8.85 1.68
#